data_AF-A0A947FV22-F1
#
_entry.id   AF-A0A947FV22-F1
#
_cell.length_a   1.000
_cell.length_b   1.000
_cell.length_c   1.000
_cell.angle_alpha   90.00
_cell.angle_beta   90.00
_cell.angle_gamma   90.00
#
_symmetry.space_group_name_H-M   'P 1'
#
loop_
_entity.id
_entity.type
_entity.pdbx_description
1 polymer ?
#
loop_
_entity_poly.entity_id
_entity_poly.type
_entity_poly.pdbx_seq_one_letter_code
_entity_poly.pdbx_strand_id
1 'polypeptide(L)'
;MSRCLFSSFVVILVAGVTGCESTKLQRDMLEDSTWETSQGEEDWNPEGRRPSREQRKQNEEWEKKNAPMEAVPAAEPSQPESNLDQPYRRVTEGVITRTELLPVLDDGLGRFLQNVQTEPAFYKGAFVGFRIVSLFPGEPAFASLDLRPGDTVTRINGKPIERPEQAIAVWEELRIASDLIVDYRRDGEAHALRFAIVDEG
;
A
#
# COMPACT_ATOMS: atom_id res chain seq x y z
N MET A 1 12.74 41.15 51.64
CA MET A 1 13.53 40.65 50.48
C MET A 1 13.39 41.67 49.35
N SER A 2 14.51 42.07 48.74
CA SER A 2 14.73 42.88 47.51
C SER A 2 13.95 44.19 47.33
N ARG A 3 14.50 45.40 47.50
CA ARG A 3 15.59 46.15 46.82
C ARG A 3 15.39 46.46 45.32
N CYS A 4 15.36 47.76 45.06
CA CYS A 4 15.24 48.54 43.83
C CYS A 4 16.29 48.19 42.75
N LEU A 5 16.05 48.60 41.49
CA LEU A 5 16.85 49.66 40.84
C LEU A 5 16.34 50.01 39.42
N PHE A 6 16.36 51.32 39.18
CA PHE A 6 16.23 52.06 37.93
C PHE A 6 17.10 51.48 36.79
N SER A 7 16.66 51.58 35.54
CA SER A 7 17.43 52.34 34.55
C SER A 7 16.60 52.67 33.32
N SER A 8 16.64 53.94 32.98
CA SER A 8 16.06 54.58 31.82
C SER A 8 17.05 54.51 30.64
N PHE A 9 16.54 54.80 29.44
CA PHE A 9 17.26 55.14 28.19
C PHE A 9 18.12 54.08 27.51
N VAL A 10 17.72 53.67 26.29
CA VAL A 10 18.45 53.99 25.04
C VAL A 10 17.43 54.05 23.88
N VAL A 11 17.23 55.25 23.33
CA VAL A 11 16.76 55.47 21.95
C VAL A 11 18.00 55.67 21.11
N ILE A 12 18.25 54.83 20.10
CA ILE A 12 19.02 55.20 18.91
C ILE A 12 18.40 54.56 17.67
N LEU A 13 17.83 55.44 16.85
CA LEU A 13 17.40 55.24 15.48
C LEU A 13 18.65 55.46 14.60
N VAL A 14 19.08 54.47 13.81
CA VAL A 14 19.98 54.71 12.66
C VAL A 14 19.33 54.09 11.44
N ALA A 15 18.87 54.97 10.56
CA ALA A 15 18.52 54.68 9.19
C ALA A 15 19.79 54.29 8.42
N GLY A 16 19.73 53.16 7.69
CA GLY A 16 20.73 52.73 6.71
C GLY A 16 20.09 52.64 5.33
N VAL A 17 20.28 53.72 4.57
CA VAL A 17 20.49 53.79 3.11
C VAL A 17 19.99 52.62 2.22
N THR A 18 19.00 52.99 1.40
CA THR A 18 18.74 52.57 0.01
C THR A 18 19.83 51.83 -0.75
N GLY A 19 19.42 50.79 -1.48
CA GLY A 19 19.93 50.59 -2.84
C GLY A 19 20.06 49.14 -3.29
N CYS A 20 19.28 48.80 -4.34
CA CYS A 20 19.53 47.79 -5.38
C CYS A 20 19.64 46.33 -4.91
N GLU A 21 18.92 45.35 -5.44
CA GLU A 21 18.55 45.09 -6.82
C GLU A 21 17.34 44.16 -6.78
N SER A 22 16.28 44.52 -7.50
CA SER A 22 15.25 43.58 -7.90
C SER A 22 15.91 42.46 -8.69
N THR A 23 16.00 41.29 -8.08
CA THR A 23 16.48 40.06 -8.70
C THR A 23 15.60 39.75 -9.91
N LYS A 24 16.19 40.02 -11.07
CA LYS A 24 15.74 39.77 -12.44
C LYS A 24 15.32 38.31 -12.71
N LEU A 25 15.45 37.43 -11.72
CA LEU A 25 15.11 36.00 -11.79
C LEU A 25 13.62 35.69 -11.54
N GLN A 26 12.85 36.57 -10.88
CA GLN A 26 11.42 36.32 -10.62
C GLN A 26 10.47 36.81 -11.72
N ARG A 27 10.94 37.56 -12.73
CA ARG A 27 10.11 37.97 -13.87
C ARG A 27 10.24 37.06 -15.09
N ASP A 28 11.42 36.50 -15.36
CA ASP A 28 11.59 35.58 -16.50
C ASP A 28 10.91 34.21 -16.29
N MET A 29 10.52 33.86 -15.07
CA MET A 29 9.87 32.59 -14.76
C MET A 29 8.32 32.65 -14.81
N LEU A 30 7.72 33.81 -15.13
CA LEU A 30 6.27 33.99 -15.15
C LEU A 30 5.66 34.34 -16.53
N GLU A 31 6.43 34.38 -17.61
CA GLU A 31 5.94 34.76 -18.95
C GLU A 31 6.22 33.72 -20.05
N ASP A 32 5.90 32.44 -19.82
CA ASP A 32 5.76 31.48 -20.95
C ASP A 32 4.62 30.46 -20.78
N SER A 33 3.71 30.70 -19.82
CA SER A 33 2.46 29.94 -19.73
C SER A 33 1.32 30.63 -20.49
N THR A 34 1.64 31.25 -21.62
CA THR A 34 0.65 31.65 -22.61
C THR A 34 0.23 30.39 -23.36
N TRP A 35 -0.81 29.73 -22.86
CA TRP A 35 -1.47 28.56 -23.46
C TRP A 35 -2.28 28.89 -24.73
N GLU A 36 -2.03 30.04 -25.36
CA GLU A 36 -2.61 30.45 -26.63
C GLU A 36 -1.53 30.50 -27.70
N THR A 37 -1.42 29.43 -28.50
CA THR A 37 -1.36 29.44 -29.98
C THR A 37 -0.92 28.07 -30.45
N SER A 38 -1.89 27.22 -30.79
CA SER A 38 -1.84 26.33 -31.96
C SER A 38 -3.21 25.71 -32.13
N GLN A 39 -4.13 26.48 -32.72
CA GLN A 39 -5.21 25.90 -33.50
C GLN A 39 -4.56 25.24 -34.73
N GLY A 40 -4.02 24.05 -34.54
CA GLY A 40 -3.76 23.10 -35.61
C GLY A 40 -5.05 22.31 -35.78
N GLU A 41 -5.84 22.69 -36.77
CA GLU A 41 -6.96 21.90 -37.24
C GLU A 41 -6.37 20.57 -37.73
N GLU A 42 -6.42 19.55 -36.87
CA GLU A 42 -6.04 18.19 -37.24
C GLU A 42 -7.10 17.68 -38.23
N ASP A 43 -6.83 17.93 -39.51
CA ASP A 43 -7.47 17.27 -40.65
C ASP A 43 -7.26 15.76 -40.51
N TRP A 44 -8.19 15.11 -39.83
CA TRP A 44 -8.18 13.68 -39.60
C TRP A 44 -8.65 12.98 -40.88
N ASN A 45 -7.77 12.92 -41.88
CA ASN A 45 -7.99 12.12 -43.08
C ASN A 45 -7.56 10.66 -42.84
N PRO A 46 -8.48 9.69 -42.71
CA PRO A 46 -8.14 8.29 -42.46
C PRO A 46 -7.41 7.61 -43.63
N GLU A 47 -7.38 8.21 -44.82
CA GLU A 47 -6.82 7.57 -46.03
C GLU A 47 -5.33 7.86 -46.24
N GLY A 48 -4.78 8.90 -45.61
CA GLY A 48 -3.36 9.27 -45.71
C GLY A 48 -2.40 8.39 -44.91
N ARG A 49 -2.93 7.51 -44.05
CA ARG A 49 -2.13 6.71 -43.09
C ARG A 49 -1.90 5.26 -43.53
N ARG A 50 -2.12 4.93 -44.81
CA ARG A 50 -1.82 3.58 -45.32
C ARG A 50 -0.31 3.46 -45.53
N PRO A 51 0.39 2.56 -44.80
CA PRO A 51 1.83 2.38 -44.99
C PRO A 51 2.11 2.01 -46.44
N SER A 52 3.18 2.60 -46.98
CA SER A 52 3.60 2.35 -48.36
C SER A 52 3.88 0.86 -48.59
N ARG A 53 3.83 0.42 -49.85
CA ARG A 53 4.09 -0.99 -50.21
C ARG A 53 5.44 -1.49 -49.69
N GLU A 54 6.43 -0.60 -49.58
CA GLU A 54 7.77 -0.92 -49.08
C GLU A 54 7.79 -1.05 -47.55
N GLN A 55 7.11 -0.15 -46.83
CA GLN A 55 6.97 -0.26 -45.37
C GLN A 55 6.18 -1.52 -44.97
N ARG A 56 5.19 -1.92 -45.77
CA ARG A 56 4.48 -3.19 -45.54
C ARG A 56 5.41 -4.39 -45.64
N LYS A 57 6.30 -4.42 -46.64
CA LYS A 57 7.30 -5.49 -46.77
C LYS A 57 8.28 -5.50 -45.60
N GLN A 58 8.75 -4.34 -45.15
CA GLN A 58 9.64 -4.24 -43.99
C GLN A 58 8.95 -4.69 -42.69
N ASN A 59 7.68 -4.33 -42.48
CA ASN A 59 6.91 -4.82 -41.33
C ASN A 59 6.70 -6.35 -41.41
N GLU A 60 6.39 -6.90 -42.57
CA GLU A 60 6.26 -8.35 -42.78
C GLU A 60 7.59 -9.09 -42.56
N GLU A 61 8.72 -8.50 -42.95
CA GLU A 61 10.05 -9.05 -42.72
C GLU A 61 10.44 -9.00 -41.24
N TRP A 62 10.12 -7.90 -40.55
CA TRP A 62 10.31 -7.77 -39.11
C TRP A 62 9.41 -8.74 -38.34
N GLU A 63 8.15 -8.91 -38.73
CA GLU A 63 7.24 -9.91 -38.15
C GLU A 63 7.72 -11.32 -38.42
N LYS A 64 8.22 -11.66 -39.61
CA LYS A 64 8.78 -13.01 -39.86
C LYS A 64 10.03 -13.28 -39.03
N LYS A 65 10.87 -12.25 -38.83
CA LYS A 65 12.10 -12.38 -38.05
C LYS A 65 11.85 -12.46 -36.54
N ASN A 66 10.80 -11.80 -36.05
CA ASN A 66 10.44 -11.73 -34.63
C ASN A 66 9.15 -12.48 -34.31
N ALA A 67 8.60 -13.24 -35.26
CA ALA A 67 7.47 -14.12 -35.03
C ALA A 67 7.85 -15.04 -33.88
N PRO A 68 7.07 -15.07 -32.79
CA PRO A 68 7.25 -16.08 -31.77
C PRO A 68 7.22 -17.43 -32.49
N MET A 69 8.27 -18.22 -32.29
CA MET A 69 8.35 -19.60 -32.77
C MET A 69 7.02 -20.27 -32.47
N GLU A 70 6.39 -20.89 -33.48
CA GLU A 70 5.10 -21.59 -33.37
C GLU A 70 4.94 -22.11 -31.96
N ALA A 71 3.88 -21.64 -31.30
CA ALA A 71 3.53 -22.11 -29.98
C ALA A 71 3.47 -23.64 -30.06
N VAL A 72 4.53 -24.30 -29.60
CA VAL A 72 4.45 -25.61 -28.98
C VAL A 72 3.20 -25.48 -28.13
N PRO A 73 2.16 -26.32 -28.32
CA PRO A 73 0.96 -26.21 -27.50
C PRO A 73 1.50 -26.14 -26.10
N ALA A 74 1.28 -25.00 -25.43
CA ALA A 74 1.67 -24.85 -24.06
C ALA A 74 0.98 -26.04 -23.42
N ALA A 75 1.77 -27.06 -23.07
CA ALA A 75 1.46 -27.85 -21.91
C ALA A 75 1.24 -26.75 -20.88
N GLU A 76 -0.04 -26.46 -20.62
CA GLU A 76 -0.45 -25.56 -19.57
C GLU A 76 0.50 -25.91 -18.44
N PRO A 77 1.27 -24.95 -17.88
CA PRO A 77 2.04 -25.25 -16.69
C PRO A 77 1.02 -25.88 -15.79
N SER A 78 1.18 -27.18 -15.53
CA SER A 78 0.16 -28.00 -14.93
C SER A 78 -0.11 -27.30 -13.63
N GLN A 79 -1.20 -26.51 -13.61
CA GLN A 79 -1.73 -25.95 -12.40
C GLN A 79 -1.81 -27.18 -11.54
N PRO A 80 -1.03 -27.28 -10.44
CA PRO A 80 -0.95 -28.51 -9.69
C PRO A 80 -2.39 -28.90 -9.47
N GLU A 81 -2.79 -30.00 -10.13
CA GLU A 81 -4.20 -30.35 -10.31
C GLU A 81 -4.77 -30.23 -8.94
N SER A 82 -5.69 -29.27 -8.85
CA SER A 82 -6.06 -28.71 -7.58
C SER A 82 -6.53 -29.91 -6.76
N ASN A 83 -5.79 -30.26 -5.71
CA ASN A 83 -6.25 -31.20 -4.70
C ASN A 83 -7.35 -30.50 -3.88
N LEU A 84 -8.35 -29.91 -4.57
CA LEU A 84 -9.51 -29.22 -4.00
C LEU A 84 -10.50 -30.19 -3.37
N ASP A 85 -10.24 -31.51 -3.44
CA ASP A 85 -10.94 -32.52 -2.66
C ASP A 85 -10.28 -32.80 -1.31
N GLN A 86 -9.18 -32.12 -0.95
CA GLN A 86 -8.82 -31.98 0.45
C GLN A 86 -9.48 -30.72 0.98
N PRO A 87 -10.54 -30.81 1.81
CA PRO A 87 -10.98 -29.68 2.58
C PRO A 87 -9.83 -29.37 3.53
N TYR A 88 -8.94 -28.43 3.16
CA TYR A 88 -8.07 -27.78 4.13
C TYR A 88 -9.00 -27.30 5.22
N ARG A 89 -9.00 -28.00 6.36
CA ARG A 89 -9.83 -27.67 7.51
C ARG A 89 -9.39 -26.29 7.91
N ARG A 90 -10.18 -25.29 7.54
CA ARG A 90 -9.84 -23.91 7.82
C ARG A 90 -9.76 -23.74 9.33
N VAL A 91 -8.60 -23.30 9.77
CA VAL A 91 -8.23 -23.24 11.16
C VAL A 91 -8.70 -21.90 11.71
N THR A 92 -9.63 -21.96 12.67
CA THR A 92 -10.06 -20.80 13.44
C THR A 92 -9.29 -20.71 14.76
N GLU A 93 -8.76 -21.85 15.22
CA GLU A 93 -8.05 -21.99 16.48
C GLU A 93 -6.72 -22.72 16.32
N GLY A 94 -5.67 -22.30 17.01
CA GLY A 94 -4.38 -22.96 16.89
C GLY A 94 -3.37 -22.56 17.95
N VAL A 95 -2.14 -23.01 17.75
CA VAL A 95 -1.00 -22.68 18.61
C VAL A 95 0.09 -22.06 17.72
N ILE A 96 0.65 -20.94 18.17
CA ILE A 96 1.79 -20.27 17.55
C ILE A 96 2.92 -20.30 18.58
N THR A 97 4.10 -20.76 18.18
CA THR A 97 5.24 -20.74 19.09
C THR A 97 5.87 -19.36 19.12
N ARG A 98 6.41 -18.94 20.27
CA ARG A 98 7.06 -17.64 20.38
C ARG A 98 8.33 -17.57 19.51
N THR A 99 8.98 -18.70 19.27
CA THR A 99 10.10 -18.86 18.32
C THR A 99 9.69 -18.51 16.88
N GLU A 100 8.48 -18.88 16.45
CA GLU A 100 7.95 -18.54 15.12
C GLU A 100 7.44 -17.09 15.04
N LEU A 101 6.84 -16.59 16.13
CA LEU A 101 6.23 -15.26 16.17
C LEU A 101 7.27 -14.13 16.23
N LEU A 102 8.31 -14.26 17.05
CA LEU A 102 9.27 -13.19 17.30
C LEU A 102 9.99 -12.68 16.03
N PRO A 103 10.50 -13.53 15.12
CA PRO A 103 11.12 -13.07 13.88
C PRO A 103 10.18 -12.20 13.04
N VAL A 104 8.90 -12.55 12.97
CA VAL A 104 7.89 -11.76 12.24
C VAL A 104 7.68 -10.40 12.91
N LEU A 105 7.61 -10.36 14.24
CA LEU A 105 7.47 -9.11 14.99
C LEU A 105 8.72 -8.22 14.90
N ASP A 106 9.90 -8.82 14.83
CA ASP A 106 11.21 -8.15 14.72
C ASP A 106 11.45 -7.51 13.35
N ASP A 107 10.96 -8.14 12.27
CA ASP A 107 10.92 -7.52 10.94
C ASP A 107 10.04 -6.26 10.90
N GLY A 108 9.12 -6.16 11.86
CA GLY A 108 8.30 -4.99 12.13
C GLY A 108 7.02 -4.93 11.31
N LEU A 109 6.06 -4.15 11.81
CA LEU A 109 4.73 -4.00 11.21
C LEU A 109 4.79 -3.56 9.74
N GLY A 110 5.74 -2.68 9.39
CA GLY A 110 5.89 -2.20 8.01
C GLY A 110 6.22 -3.31 7.00
N ARG A 111 7.11 -4.25 7.37
CA ARG A 111 7.44 -5.42 6.52
C ARG A 111 6.25 -6.36 6.40
N PHE A 112 5.56 -6.60 7.50
CA PHE A 112 4.34 -7.41 7.52
C PHE A 112 3.27 -6.87 6.56
N LEU A 113 3.02 -5.56 6.62
CA LEU A 113 2.01 -4.89 5.78
C LEU A 113 2.37 -4.84 4.28
N GLN A 114 3.61 -5.13 3.88
CA GLN A 114 3.94 -5.24 2.45
C GLN A 114 3.26 -6.45 1.78
N ASN A 115 3.00 -7.50 2.56
CA ASN A 115 2.37 -8.74 2.09
C ASN A 115 0.87 -8.81 2.46
N VAL A 116 0.35 -7.80 3.13
CA VAL A 116 -1.05 -7.72 3.56
C VAL A 116 -1.67 -6.44 3.02
N GLN A 117 -2.56 -6.58 2.03
CA GLN A 117 -3.31 -5.45 1.47
C GLN A 117 -4.65 -5.33 2.18
N THR A 118 -4.93 -4.13 2.69
CA THR A 118 -6.20 -3.82 3.34
C THR A 118 -6.78 -2.51 2.85
N GLU A 119 -8.10 -2.38 2.95
CA GLU A 119 -8.85 -1.18 2.64
C GLU A 119 -9.71 -0.77 3.84
N PRO A 120 -9.91 0.53 4.09
CA PRO A 120 -10.82 0.98 5.13
C PRO A 120 -12.26 0.55 4.81
N ALA A 121 -12.92 -0.07 5.77
CA ALA A 121 -14.30 -0.53 5.66
C ALA A 121 -15.23 0.39 6.48
N PHE A 122 -16.34 0.78 5.84
CA PHE A 122 -17.37 1.60 6.45
C PHE A 122 -18.71 0.85 6.43
N TYR A 123 -19.44 0.90 7.55
CA TYR A 123 -20.80 0.37 7.65
C TYR A 123 -21.72 1.49 8.15
N LYS A 124 -22.77 1.80 7.38
CA LYS A 124 -23.72 2.90 7.68
C LYS A 124 -23.02 4.25 7.95
N GLY A 125 -21.93 4.55 7.23
CA GLY A 125 -21.20 5.81 7.35
C GLY A 125 -20.21 5.87 8.52
N ALA A 126 -20.12 4.83 9.35
CA ALA A 126 -19.11 4.73 10.41
C ALA A 126 -17.98 3.80 9.97
N PHE A 127 -16.73 4.16 10.29
CA PHE A 127 -15.60 3.26 10.15
C PHE A 127 -15.79 2.04 11.05
N VAL A 128 -15.60 0.84 10.51
CA VAL A 128 -15.75 -0.41 11.27
C VAL A 128 -14.47 -1.21 11.39
N GLY A 129 -13.49 -0.99 10.52
CA GLY A 129 -12.26 -1.77 10.49
C GLY A 129 -11.60 -1.79 9.12
N PHE A 130 -10.72 -2.75 8.92
CA PHE A 130 -9.95 -2.92 7.70
C PHE A 130 -10.39 -4.18 6.97
N ARG A 131 -10.92 -4.02 5.76
CA ARG A 131 -11.24 -5.13 4.86
C ARG A 131 -9.97 -5.67 4.24
N ILE A 132 -9.78 -6.99 4.32
CA ILE A 132 -8.66 -7.69 3.71
C ILE A 132 -8.90 -7.80 2.21
N VAL A 133 -7.96 -7.30 1.42
CA VAL A 133 -7.94 -7.47 -0.04
C VAL A 133 -7.06 -8.66 -0.42
N SER A 134 -5.89 -8.76 0.21
CA SER A 134 -4.96 -9.87 0.01
C SER A 134 -4.18 -10.13 1.29
N LEU A 135 -3.95 -11.41 1.60
CA LEU A 135 -3.21 -11.86 2.78
C LEU A 135 -2.14 -12.88 2.31
N PHE A 136 -0.87 -12.50 2.39
CA PHE A 136 0.30 -13.36 2.12
C PHE A 136 0.17 -14.23 0.85
N PRO A 137 0.14 -13.62 -0.35
CA PRO A 137 0.04 -14.36 -1.59
C PRO A 137 1.27 -15.27 -1.78
N GLY A 138 1.06 -16.58 -1.73
CA GLY A 138 2.11 -17.59 -1.92
C GLY A 138 2.61 -18.29 -0.65
N GLU A 139 2.12 -17.91 0.53
CA GLU A 139 2.48 -18.59 1.78
C GLU A 139 1.42 -19.64 2.18
N PRO A 140 1.75 -20.94 2.14
CA PRO A 140 0.79 -22.01 2.45
C PRO A 140 0.37 -22.04 3.93
N ALA A 141 1.17 -21.47 4.84
CA ALA A 141 0.83 -21.38 6.26
C ALA A 141 -0.44 -20.55 6.49
N PHE A 142 -0.60 -19.43 5.78
CA PHE A 142 -1.77 -18.57 5.86
C PHE A 142 -2.97 -19.10 5.07
N ALA A 143 -2.74 -19.96 4.07
CA ALA A 143 -3.81 -20.58 3.27
C ALA A 143 -4.73 -21.50 4.10
N SER A 144 -4.24 -22.00 5.24
CA SER A 144 -5.02 -22.85 6.15
C SER A 144 -5.89 -22.05 7.14
N LEU A 145 -5.70 -20.74 7.25
CA LEU A 145 -6.51 -19.89 8.14
C LEU A 145 -7.93 -19.75 7.60
N ASP A 146 -8.92 -19.62 8.49
CA ASP A 146 -10.28 -19.25 8.04
C ASP A 146 -10.40 -17.76 7.66
N LEU A 147 -9.32 -16.98 7.69
CA LEU A 147 -9.32 -15.59 7.24
C LEU A 147 -9.25 -15.51 5.72
N ARG A 148 -10.11 -14.69 5.11
CA ARG A 148 -10.24 -14.61 3.65
C ARG A 148 -10.27 -13.17 3.14
N PRO A 149 -9.88 -12.95 1.88
CA PRO A 149 -10.21 -11.71 1.18
C PRO A 149 -11.70 -11.41 1.28
N GLY A 150 -12.04 -10.16 1.64
CA GLY A 150 -13.40 -9.70 1.91
C GLY A 150 -13.74 -9.57 3.39
N ASP A 151 -13.03 -10.25 4.29
CA ASP A 151 -13.25 -10.15 5.73
C ASP A 151 -12.79 -8.78 6.26
N THR A 152 -13.55 -8.22 7.19
CA THR A 152 -13.23 -6.93 7.82
C THR A 152 -12.71 -7.14 9.23
N VAL A 153 -11.42 -6.94 9.45
CA VAL A 153 -10.80 -6.99 10.79
C VAL A 153 -11.18 -5.75 11.56
N THR A 154 -11.72 -5.95 12.76
CA THR A 154 -12.24 -4.87 13.61
C THR A 154 -11.39 -4.65 14.86
N ARG A 155 -10.89 -5.74 15.45
CA ARG A 155 -10.09 -5.72 16.67
C ARG A 155 -9.06 -6.85 16.68
N ILE A 156 -8.00 -6.64 17.43
CA ILE A 156 -6.99 -7.64 17.73
C ILE A 156 -6.75 -7.61 19.24
N ASN A 157 -6.82 -8.77 19.90
CA ASN A 157 -6.75 -8.91 21.36
C ASN A 157 -7.72 -7.97 22.11
N GLY A 158 -8.92 -7.78 21.55
CA GLY A 158 -9.94 -6.87 22.09
C GLY A 158 -9.63 -5.38 21.91
N LYS A 159 -8.51 -5.02 21.27
CA LYS A 159 -8.10 -3.63 21.03
C LYS A 159 -8.50 -3.18 19.62
N PRO A 160 -9.01 -1.93 19.47
CA PRO A 160 -9.30 -1.37 18.16
C PRO A 160 -8.00 -1.15 17.38
N ILE A 161 -8.06 -1.26 16.06
CA ILE A 161 -6.91 -1.02 15.16
C ILE A 161 -7.18 0.14 14.18
N GLU A 162 -8.17 0.98 14.46
CA GLU A 162 -8.67 2.04 13.56
C GLU A 162 -7.62 3.09 13.20
N ARG A 163 -6.64 3.30 14.09
CA ARG A 163 -5.57 4.28 13.91
C ARG A 163 -4.19 3.62 13.85
N PRO A 164 -3.21 4.22 13.14
CA PRO A 164 -1.86 3.69 13.04
C PRO A 164 -1.21 3.42 14.40
N GLU A 165 -1.39 4.32 15.37
CA GLU A 165 -0.79 4.18 16.70
C GLU A 165 -1.37 2.98 17.46
N GLN A 166 -2.65 2.66 17.22
CA GLN A 166 -3.29 1.50 17.82
C GLN A 166 -2.76 0.19 17.25
N ALA A 167 -2.55 0.13 15.93
CA ALA A 167 -1.96 -1.04 15.28
C ALA A 167 -0.53 -1.31 15.79
N ILE A 168 0.29 -0.25 15.94
CA ILE A 168 1.63 -0.35 16.52
C ILE A 168 1.58 -0.84 17.98
N ALA A 169 0.67 -0.28 18.79
CA ALA A 169 0.53 -0.69 20.18
C ALA A 169 0.17 -2.19 20.30
N VAL A 170 -0.78 -2.67 19.50
CA VAL A 170 -1.12 -4.09 19.45
C VAL A 170 0.08 -4.92 18.98
N TRP A 171 0.79 -4.47 17.94
CA TRP A 171 1.96 -5.16 17.40
C TRP A 171 3.03 -5.42 18.47
N GLU A 172 3.38 -4.40 19.25
CA GLU A 172 4.37 -4.54 20.32
C GLU A 172 3.88 -5.42 21.48
N GLU A 173 2.59 -5.38 21.79
CA GLU A 173 2.00 -6.21 22.84
C GLU A 173 2.00 -7.71 22.50
N LEU A 174 1.95 -8.08 21.21
CA LEU A 174 2.02 -9.49 20.79
C LEU A 174 3.31 -10.18 21.23
N ARG A 175 4.39 -9.43 21.50
CA ARG A 175 5.66 -9.97 21.99
C ARG A 175 5.52 -10.68 23.34
N ILE A 176 4.61 -10.19 24.19
CA ILE A 176 4.38 -10.71 25.56
C ILE A 176 2.99 -11.31 25.75
N ALA A 177 2.11 -11.19 24.75
CA ALA A 177 0.76 -11.75 24.81
C ALA A 177 0.80 -13.28 24.78
N SER A 178 -0.04 -13.93 25.58
CA SER A 178 -0.23 -15.39 25.58
C SER A 178 -1.25 -15.87 24.55
N ASP A 179 -2.01 -14.96 23.96
CA ASP A 179 -3.05 -15.26 22.98
C ASP A 179 -3.06 -14.19 21.88
N LEU A 180 -3.39 -14.62 20.66
CA LEU A 180 -3.73 -13.78 19.51
C LEU A 180 -5.18 -14.06 19.12
N ILE A 181 -6.05 -13.09 19.40
CA ILE A 181 -7.46 -13.11 19.06
C ILE A 181 -7.71 -12.06 18.00
N VAL A 182 -8.21 -12.45 16.83
CA VAL A 182 -8.55 -11.52 15.74
C VAL A 182 -10.05 -11.51 15.54
N ASP A 183 -10.70 -10.41 15.90
CA ASP A 183 -12.13 -10.22 15.70
C ASP A 183 -12.38 -9.61 14.31
N TYR A 184 -13.10 -10.35 13.48
CA TYR A 184 -13.40 -9.96 12.11
C TYR A 184 -14.88 -10.09 11.79
N ARG A 185 -15.30 -9.46 10.68
CA ARG A 185 -16.66 -9.53 10.18
C ARG A 185 -16.69 -10.10 8.77
N ARG A 186 -17.61 -11.04 8.55
CA ARG A 186 -17.89 -11.65 7.25
C ARG A 186 -19.39 -11.53 6.99
N ASP A 187 -19.77 -10.93 5.87
CA ASP A 187 -21.18 -10.71 5.51
C ASP A 187 -22.02 -10.00 6.59
N GLY A 188 -21.36 -9.23 7.46
CA GLY A 188 -21.97 -8.53 8.59
C GLY A 188 -22.04 -9.33 9.89
N GLU A 189 -21.74 -10.62 9.89
CA GLU A 189 -21.63 -11.46 11.09
C GLU A 189 -20.27 -11.29 11.77
N ALA A 190 -20.22 -11.45 13.09
CA ALA A 190 -18.98 -11.33 13.86
C ALA A 190 -18.36 -12.71 14.08
N HIS A 191 -17.07 -12.81 13.79
CA HIS A 191 -16.26 -14.02 13.95
C HIS A 191 -14.97 -13.67 14.68
N ALA A 192 -14.32 -14.70 15.25
CA ALA A 192 -13.05 -14.54 15.94
C ALA A 192 -12.11 -15.70 15.61
N LEU A 193 -10.87 -15.40 15.27
CA LEU A 193 -9.77 -16.36 15.27
C LEU A 193 -9.09 -16.34 16.64
N ARG A 194 -8.61 -17.49 17.12
CA ARG A 194 -7.99 -17.62 18.46
C ARG A 194 -6.74 -18.50 18.41
N PHE A 195 -5.58 -17.91 18.61
CA PHE A 195 -4.32 -18.64 18.64
C PHE A 195 -3.65 -18.49 20.00
N ALA A 196 -3.27 -19.59 20.63
CA ALA A 196 -2.46 -19.56 21.85
C ALA A 196 -0.99 -19.34 21.46
N ILE A 197 -0.32 -18.38 22.09
CA ILE A 197 1.09 -18.07 21.90
C ILE A 197 1.88 -18.70 23.04
N VAL A 198 2.54 -19.82 22.75
CA VAL A 198 3.29 -20.61 23.73
C VAL A 198 4.78 -20.32 23.64
N ASP A 199 5.44 -20.23 24.79
CA ASP A 199 6.89 -20.38 24.84
C ASP A 199 7.21 -21.85 24.57
N GLU A 200 8.02 -22.15 23.57
CA GLU A 200 8.63 -23.48 23.48
C GLU A 200 9.49 -23.68 24.72
N GLY A 201 9.25 -24.80 25.42
CA GLY A 201 10.05 -25.26 26.55
C GLY A 201 11.14 -26.22 26.10
#